data_AF-A0A9D4WQH8-F1
#
_entry.id   AF-A0A9D4WQH8-F1
#
_cell.length_a   1.000
_cell.length_b   1.000
_cell.length_c   1.000
_cell.angle_alpha   90.00
_cell.angle_beta   90.00
_cell.angle_gamma   90.00
#
_symmetry.space_group_name_H-M   'P 1'
#
loop_
_entity.id
_entity.type
_entity.pdbx_description
1 polymer ?
#
loop_
_entity_poly.entity_id
_entity_poly.type
_entity_poly.pdbx_seq_one_letter_code
_entity_poly.pdbx_strand_id
1 'polypeptide(L)'
;MEGETEERRKARLGRHQRTQERALKAVADMNQRDLQSKMEQEERRRIAETVDVQIKRWAAGKEGNMRALLSSLQTVLSADYGWQPVSLTDMITSTSVKKVYRKATLCIHPDKVQQKGANLEQKYTAEKVFDILKEAWTKFNAEELR
;
A
#
# COMPACT_ATOMS: atom_id res chain seq x y z
N MET A 1 39.80 38.42 -27.56
CA MET A 1 40.61 38.99 -26.47
C MET A 1 42.00 38.38 -26.55
N GLU A 2 42.95 39.11 -27.12
CA GLU A 2 44.37 38.72 -27.16
C GLU A 2 45.00 38.89 -25.77
N GLY A 3 45.78 37.90 -25.32
CA GLY A 3 46.54 37.95 -24.05
C GLY A 3 46.23 36.87 -23.00
N GLU A 4 45.39 35.88 -23.28
CA GLU A 4 45.13 34.78 -22.33
C GLU A 4 46.25 33.73 -22.39
N THR A 5 46.96 33.52 -21.26
CA THR A 5 47.98 32.47 -21.14
C THR A 5 47.37 31.07 -21.31
N GLU A 6 48.14 30.13 -21.85
CA GLU A 6 47.68 28.77 -22.15
C GLU A 6 47.11 28.04 -20.91
N GLU A 7 47.70 28.29 -19.74
CA GLU A 7 47.21 27.78 -18.45
C GLU A 7 45.82 28.30 -18.10
N ARG A 8 45.52 29.58 -18.35
CA ARG A 8 44.20 30.17 -18.10
C ARG A 8 43.15 29.62 -19.06
N ARG A 9 43.52 29.44 -20.33
CA ARG A 9 42.68 28.79 -21.34
C ARG A 9 42.33 27.35 -20.94
N LYS A 10 43.31 26.55 -20.51
CA LYS A 10 43.13 25.17 -20.04
C LYS A 10 42.28 25.10 -18.76
N ALA A 11 42.50 25.99 -17.80
CA ALA A 11 41.70 26.09 -16.58
C ALA A 11 40.24 26.45 -16.86
N ARG A 12 39.97 27.35 -17.83
CA ARG A 12 38.62 27.71 -18.27
C ARG A 12 37.90 26.53 -18.92
N LEU A 13 38.56 25.82 -19.83
CA LEU A 13 38.01 24.62 -20.46
C LEU A 13 37.70 23.53 -19.43
N GLY A 14 38.62 23.26 -18.49
CA GLY A 14 38.40 22.29 -17.43
C GLY A 14 37.24 22.65 -16.49
N ARG A 15 37.04 23.95 -16.18
CA ARG A 15 35.85 24.40 -15.44
C ARG A 15 34.57 24.15 -16.22
N HIS A 16 34.55 24.50 -17.51
CA HIS A 16 33.38 24.31 -18.36
C HIS A 16 33.01 22.82 -18.49
N GLN A 17 34.00 21.95 -18.70
CA GLN A 17 33.82 20.50 -18.74
C GLN A 17 33.25 19.95 -17.42
N ARG A 18 33.80 20.34 -16.27
CA ARG A 18 33.27 19.91 -14.96
C ARG A 18 31.83 20.39 -14.72
N THR A 19 31.49 21.60 -15.15
CA THR A 19 30.12 22.11 -15.05
C THR A 19 29.17 21.31 -15.96
N GLN A 20 29.59 21.03 -17.19
CA GLN A 20 28.82 20.23 -18.14
C GLN A 20 28.62 18.79 -17.63
N GLU A 21 29.66 18.16 -17.10
CA GLU A 21 29.60 16.81 -16.53
C GLU A 21 28.66 16.75 -15.32
N ARG A 22 28.73 17.74 -14.41
CA ARG A 22 27.79 17.84 -13.28
C ARG A 22 26.35 18.00 -13.73
N ALA A 23 26.11 18.84 -14.75
CA ALA A 23 24.78 19.04 -15.30
C ALA A 23 24.23 17.75 -15.95
N LEU A 24 25.05 17.07 -16.76
CA LEU A 24 24.68 15.79 -17.38
C LEU A 24 24.37 14.72 -16.33
N LYS A 25 25.21 14.61 -15.29
CA LYS A 25 24.97 13.69 -14.18
C LYS A 25 23.68 14.00 -13.43
N ALA A 26 23.42 15.27 -13.10
CA ALA A 26 22.20 15.68 -12.42
C ALA A 26 20.93 15.35 -13.24
N VAL A 27 20.97 15.56 -14.55
CA VAL A 27 19.88 15.19 -15.46
C VAL A 27 19.69 13.68 -15.51
N ALA A 28 20.76 12.89 -15.59
CA ALA A 28 20.69 11.43 -15.56
C ALA A 28 20.09 10.91 -14.24
N ASP A 29 20.55 11.42 -13.10
CA ASP A 29 20.06 11.06 -11.76
C ASP A 29 18.58 11.45 -11.56
N MET A 30 18.13 12.56 -12.17
CA MET A 30 16.71 12.95 -12.17
C MET A 30 15.88 12.01 -13.03
N ASN A 31 16.29 11.76 -14.28
CA ASN A 31 15.60 10.86 -15.20
C ASN A 31 15.48 9.44 -14.63
N GLN A 32 16.53 8.95 -13.97
CA GLN A 32 16.52 7.62 -13.35
C GLN A 32 15.51 7.54 -12.20
N ARG A 33 15.45 8.56 -11.33
CA ARG A 33 14.46 8.62 -10.25
C ARG A 33 13.03 8.72 -10.79
N ASP A 34 12.82 9.53 -11.82
CA ASP A 34 11.51 9.67 -12.46
C ASP A 34 11.07 8.35 -13.11
N LEU A 35 12.00 7.63 -13.75
CA LEU A 35 11.72 6.33 -14.34
C LEU A 35 11.35 5.29 -13.26
N GLN A 36 12.11 5.23 -12.16
CA GLN A 36 11.81 4.34 -11.03
C GLN A 36 10.42 4.64 -10.43
N SER A 37 10.13 5.91 -10.16
CA SER A 37 8.83 6.34 -9.64
C SER A 37 7.67 5.98 -10.56
N LYS A 38 7.85 6.14 -11.89
CA LYS A 38 6.84 5.72 -12.88
C LYS A 38 6.60 4.21 -12.88
N MET A 39 7.67 3.42 -12.80
CA MET A 39 7.56 1.96 -12.76
C MET A 39 6.84 1.49 -11.50
N GLU A 40 7.20 2.01 -10.32
CA GLU A 40 6.53 1.71 -9.06
C GLU A 40 5.05 2.12 -9.09
N GLN A 41 4.74 3.28 -9.68
CA GLN A 41 3.36 3.74 -9.82
C GLN A 41 2.55 2.86 -10.77
N GLU A 42 3.14 2.42 -11.88
CA GLU A 42 2.49 1.52 -12.83
C GLU A 42 2.25 0.13 -12.22
N GLU A 43 3.22 -0.42 -11.48
CA GLU A 43 3.07 -1.68 -10.76
C GLU A 43 1.94 -1.58 -9.72
N ARG A 44 1.94 -0.51 -8.92
CA ARG A 44 0.87 -0.25 -7.94
C ARG A 44 -0.49 -0.12 -8.61
N ARG A 45 -0.56 0.50 -9.79
CA ARG A 45 -1.81 0.63 -10.56
C ARG A 45 -2.32 -0.72 -11.06
N ARG A 46 -1.44 -1.57 -11.62
CA ARG A 46 -1.80 -2.92 -12.09
C ARG A 46 -2.32 -3.79 -10.94
N ILE A 47 -1.66 -3.72 -9.79
CA ILE A 47 -2.10 -4.38 -8.56
C ILE A 47 -3.47 -3.86 -8.13
N ALA A 48 -3.64 -2.53 -8.07
CA ALA A 48 -4.91 -1.92 -7.68
C ALA A 48 -6.06 -2.37 -8.59
N GLU A 49 -5.88 -2.39 -9.91
CA GLU A 49 -6.91 -2.83 -10.86
C GLU A 49 -7.38 -4.28 -10.59
N THR A 50 -6.47 -5.18 -10.20
CA THR A 50 -6.81 -6.58 -9.91
C THR A 50 -7.41 -6.74 -8.52
N VAL A 51 -6.74 -6.19 -7.50
CA VAL A 51 -7.12 -6.33 -6.10
C VAL A 51 -8.42 -5.60 -5.80
N ASP A 52 -8.63 -4.40 -6.33
CA ASP A 52 -9.86 -3.64 -6.11
C ASP A 52 -11.08 -4.40 -6.63
N VAL A 53 -10.96 -5.10 -7.76
CA VAL A 53 -12.07 -5.92 -8.29
C VAL A 53 -12.41 -7.05 -7.34
N GLN A 54 -11.40 -7.75 -6.81
CA GLN A 54 -11.62 -8.83 -5.84
C GLN A 54 -12.24 -8.32 -4.54
N ILE A 55 -11.72 -7.22 -4.00
CA ILE A 55 -12.21 -6.62 -2.75
C ILE A 55 -13.62 -6.07 -2.93
N LYS A 56 -13.91 -5.36 -4.02
CA LYS A 56 -15.27 -4.88 -4.34
C LYS A 56 -16.25 -6.04 -4.45
N ARG A 57 -15.87 -7.12 -5.15
CA ARG A 57 -16.71 -8.31 -5.27
C ARG A 57 -16.95 -8.98 -3.91
N TRP A 58 -15.95 -9.00 -3.04
CA TRP A 58 -16.10 -9.53 -1.69
C TRP A 58 -17.02 -8.69 -0.81
N ALA A 59 -16.88 -7.37 -0.87
CA ALA A 59 -17.67 -6.43 -0.07
C ALA A 59 -19.10 -6.26 -0.58
N ALA A 60 -19.33 -6.46 -1.89
CA ALA A 60 -20.62 -6.28 -2.54
C ALA A 60 -21.77 -7.01 -1.82
N GLY A 61 -22.78 -6.24 -1.41
CA GLY A 61 -23.96 -6.72 -0.70
C GLY A 61 -23.73 -7.02 0.79
N LYS A 62 -22.55 -6.73 1.31
CA LYS A 62 -22.15 -6.92 2.72
C LYS A 62 -21.63 -5.64 3.34
N GLU A 63 -21.67 -4.52 2.61
CA GLU A 63 -21.14 -3.25 3.06
C GLU A 63 -21.84 -2.81 4.35
N GLY A 64 -21.06 -2.57 5.40
CA GLY A 64 -21.60 -2.23 6.72
C GLY A 64 -22.07 -3.42 7.56
N ASN A 65 -22.20 -4.63 7.00
CA ASN A 65 -22.55 -5.83 7.78
C ASN A 65 -21.28 -6.51 8.33
N MET A 66 -20.97 -6.21 9.59
CA MET A 66 -19.75 -6.69 10.25
C MET A 66 -19.63 -8.23 10.25
N ARG A 67 -20.73 -8.95 10.50
CA ARG A 67 -20.73 -10.42 10.57
C ARG A 67 -20.49 -11.06 9.19
N ALA A 68 -21.13 -10.52 8.16
CA ALA A 68 -20.97 -10.99 6.78
C ALA A 68 -19.56 -10.75 6.24
N LEU A 69 -18.96 -9.60 6.55
CA LEU A 69 -17.58 -9.29 6.16
C LEU A 69 -16.58 -10.22 6.86
N LEU A 70 -16.67 -10.37 8.19
CA LEU A 70 -15.73 -11.21 8.94
C LEU A 70 -15.83 -12.70 8.58
N SER A 71 -17.03 -13.22 8.33
CA SER A 71 -17.23 -14.65 8.00
C SER A 71 -16.77 -15.03 6.60
N SER A 72 -16.55 -14.04 5.73
CA SER A 72 -16.05 -14.25 4.36
C SER A 72 -14.67 -13.65 4.13
N LEU A 73 -13.96 -13.23 5.18
CA LEU A 73 -12.68 -12.53 5.06
C LEU A 73 -11.58 -13.40 4.40
N GLN A 74 -11.68 -14.73 4.52
CA GLN A 74 -10.80 -15.70 3.87
C GLN A 74 -10.84 -15.67 2.34
N THR A 75 -11.83 -15.03 1.73
CA THR A 75 -11.88 -14.90 0.25
C THR A 75 -10.96 -13.80 -0.28
N VAL A 76 -10.50 -12.90 0.58
CA VAL A 76 -9.58 -11.80 0.24
C VAL A 76 -8.28 -11.83 1.02
N LEU A 77 -8.26 -12.50 2.19
CA LEU A 77 -7.03 -12.76 2.94
C LEU A 77 -6.59 -14.20 2.77
N SER A 78 -5.41 -14.38 2.17
CA SER A 78 -4.71 -15.67 2.12
C SER A 78 -4.26 -16.15 3.51
N ALA A 79 -3.90 -17.42 3.61
CA ALA A 79 -3.40 -18.02 4.86
C ALA A 79 -2.14 -17.31 5.42
N ASP A 80 -1.36 -16.64 4.56
CA ASP A 80 -0.13 -15.92 4.92
C ASP A 80 -0.36 -14.79 5.96
N TYR A 81 -1.57 -14.24 6.01
CA TYR A 81 -1.93 -13.24 7.02
C TYR A 81 -2.13 -13.85 8.42
N GLY A 82 -2.11 -15.17 8.55
CA GLY A 82 -2.44 -15.87 9.79
C GLY A 82 -3.92 -15.79 10.13
N TRP A 83 -4.77 -15.49 9.15
CA TRP A 83 -6.21 -15.48 9.31
C TRP A 83 -6.75 -16.91 9.33
N GLN A 84 -7.77 -17.15 10.15
CA GLN A 84 -8.52 -18.40 10.20
C GLN A 84 -9.98 -18.10 9.90
N PRO A 85 -10.63 -18.86 8.99
CA PRO A 85 -12.05 -18.68 8.70
C PRO A 85 -12.89 -18.77 9.98
N VAL A 86 -13.90 -17.91 10.10
CA VAL A 86 -14.80 -17.88 11.26
C VAL A 86 -16.24 -18.02 10.78
N SER A 87 -17.01 -18.93 11.38
CA SER A 87 -18.41 -19.13 11.02
C SER A 87 -19.31 -18.02 11.59
N LEU A 88 -20.45 -17.77 10.94
CA LEU A 88 -21.50 -16.90 11.49
C LEU A 88 -22.02 -17.42 12.84
N THR A 89 -22.02 -18.74 13.05
CA THR A 89 -22.41 -19.37 14.33
C THR A 89 -21.49 -18.97 15.48
N ASP A 90 -20.21 -18.69 15.18
CA ASP A 90 -19.24 -18.26 16.19
C ASP A 90 -19.33 -16.76 16.48
N MET A 91 -20.18 -16.04 15.74
CA MET A 91 -20.36 -14.59 15.79
C MET A 91 -21.80 -14.17 16.09
N ILE A 92 -22.56 -15.02 16.78
CA ILE A 92 -23.95 -14.72 17.18
C ILE A 92 -23.98 -13.49 18.09
N THR A 93 -23.18 -13.50 19.15
CA THR A 93 -23.14 -12.41 20.14
C THR A 93 -22.28 -11.24 19.68
N SER A 94 -22.61 -10.05 20.14
CA SER A 94 -21.83 -8.85 19.85
C SER A 94 -20.42 -8.95 20.41
N THR A 95 -20.25 -9.52 21.61
CA THR A 95 -18.94 -9.81 22.20
C THR A 95 -18.07 -10.70 21.31
N SER A 96 -18.64 -11.73 20.68
CA SER A 96 -17.90 -12.55 19.72
C SER A 96 -17.48 -11.75 18.48
N VAL A 97 -18.36 -10.90 17.93
CA VAL A 97 -18.02 -10.03 16.80
C VAL A 97 -16.86 -9.10 17.16
N LYS A 98 -16.89 -8.46 18.33
CA LYS A 98 -15.80 -7.58 18.81
C LYS A 98 -14.46 -8.33 18.93
N LYS A 99 -14.48 -9.58 19.41
CA LYS A 99 -13.27 -10.42 19.51
C LYS A 99 -12.71 -10.78 18.13
N VAL A 100 -13.56 -11.21 17.21
CA VAL A 100 -13.15 -11.60 15.84
C VAL A 100 -12.65 -10.40 15.06
N TYR A 101 -13.32 -9.24 15.16
CA TYR A 101 -12.85 -7.98 14.58
C TYR A 101 -11.44 -7.62 15.03
N ARG A 102 -11.18 -7.65 16.36
CA ARG A 102 -9.84 -7.38 16.90
C ARG A 102 -8.79 -8.30 16.31
N LYS A 103 -9.08 -9.61 16.21
CA LYS A 103 -8.18 -10.57 15.55
C LYS A 103 -7.93 -10.18 14.08
N ALA A 104 -8.99 -9.85 13.33
CA ALA A 104 -8.89 -9.46 11.93
C ALA A 104 -7.98 -8.23 11.77
N THR A 105 -8.19 -7.18 12.57
CA THR A 105 -7.38 -5.96 12.54
C THR A 105 -5.91 -6.21 12.85
N LEU A 106 -5.57 -7.18 13.70
CA LEU A 106 -4.18 -7.54 14.00
C LEU A 106 -3.51 -8.27 12.82
N CYS A 107 -4.25 -9.11 12.10
CA CYS A 107 -3.73 -9.82 10.93
C CYS A 107 -3.42 -8.87 9.77
N ILE A 108 -4.25 -7.85 9.57
CA ILE A 108 -4.14 -6.91 8.43
C ILE A 108 -3.55 -5.55 8.81
N HIS A 109 -3.09 -5.37 10.06
CA HIS A 109 -2.51 -4.09 10.47
C HIS A 109 -1.25 -3.78 9.64
N PRO A 110 -1.07 -2.56 9.11
CA PRO A 110 0.07 -2.20 8.27
C PRO A 110 1.43 -2.55 8.91
N ASP A 111 1.59 -2.31 10.21
CA ASP A 111 2.80 -2.67 10.96
C ASP A 111 3.06 -4.19 10.98
N LYS A 112 2.02 -5.01 11.16
CA LYS A 112 2.16 -6.48 11.19
C LYS A 112 2.41 -7.07 9.81
N VAL A 113 1.74 -6.52 8.79
CA VAL A 113 1.95 -6.87 7.39
C VAL A 113 3.38 -6.48 6.96
N GLN A 114 3.88 -5.32 7.39
CA GLN A 114 5.25 -4.89 7.16
C GLN A 114 6.28 -5.79 7.86
N GLN A 115 6.05 -6.17 9.12
CA GLN A 115 6.95 -7.07 9.88
C GLN A 115 7.08 -8.45 9.25
N LYS A 116 6.05 -8.94 8.56
CA LYS A 116 6.05 -10.23 7.85
C LYS A 116 6.72 -10.19 6.48
N GLY A 117 7.25 -9.04 6.06
CA GLY A 117 7.88 -8.89 4.74
C GLY A 117 6.89 -8.93 3.57
N ALA A 118 5.66 -8.45 3.80
CA ALA A 118 4.61 -8.49 2.78
C ALA A 118 5.00 -7.74 1.50
N ASN A 119 4.56 -8.26 0.35
CA ASN A 119 4.74 -7.62 -0.94
C ASN A 119 3.77 -6.44 -1.14
N LEU A 120 3.90 -5.71 -2.26
CA LEU A 120 3.09 -4.53 -2.55
C LEU A 120 1.58 -4.86 -2.64
N GLU A 121 1.24 -5.99 -3.24
CA GLU A 121 -0.15 -6.47 -3.36
C GLU A 121 -0.76 -6.77 -2.00
N GLN A 122 0.00 -7.42 -1.12
CA GLN A 122 -0.46 -7.77 0.22
C GLN A 122 -0.68 -6.54 1.10
N LYS A 123 0.22 -5.56 1.03
CA LYS A 123 0.05 -4.27 1.72
C LYS A 123 -1.20 -3.55 1.24
N TYR A 124 -1.40 -3.48 -0.08
CA TYR A 124 -2.56 -2.84 -0.68
C TYR A 124 -3.86 -3.54 -0.28
N THR A 125 -3.89 -4.88 -0.33
CA THR A 125 -5.05 -5.68 0.08
C THR A 125 -5.38 -5.44 1.55
N ALA A 126 -4.39 -5.51 2.43
CA ALA A 126 -4.58 -5.30 3.86
C ALA A 126 -5.11 -3.91 4.18
N GLU A 127 -4.58 -2.86 3.55
CA GLU A 127 -5.06 -1.47 3.68
C GLU A 127 -6.54 -1.35 3.30
N LYS A 128 -6.91 -1.82 2.11
CA LYS A 128 -8.29 -1.74 1.61
C LYS A 128 -9.29 -2.52 2.46
N VAL A 129 -8.92 -3.73 2.86
CA VAL A 129 -9.76 -4.57 3.73
C VAL A 129 -9.90 -3.91 5.12
N PHE A 130 -8.84 -3.31 5.65
CA PHE A 130 -8.87 -2.62 6.93
C PHE A 130 -9.84 -1.42 6.91
N ASP A 131 -9.82 -0.62 5.86
CA ASP A 131 -10.72 0.53 5.71
C ASP A 131 -12.20 0.10 5.68
N ILE A 132 -12.52 -0.95 4.91
CA ILE A 132 -13.89 -1.49 4.83
C ILE A 132 -14.36 -2.02 6.19
N LEU A 133 -13.50 -2.78 6.88
CA LEU A 133 -13.84 -3.31 8.21
C LEU A 133 -13.99 -2.19 9.24
N LYS A 134 -13.20 -1.12 9.16
CA LYS A 134 -13.31 0.05 10.04
C LYS A 134 -14.62 0.80 9.84
N GLU A 135 -15.07 0.95 8.59
CA GLU A 135 -16.37 1.55 8.30
C GLU A 135 -17.52 0.69 8.86
N ALA A 136 -17.50 -0.61 8.59
CA ALA A 136 -18.50 -1.54 9.10
C ALA A 136 -18.52 -1.60 10.64
N TRP A 137 -17.34 -1.53 11.28
CA TRP A 137 -17.21 -1.47 12.73
C TRP A 137 -17.83 -0.20 13.32
N THR A 138 -17.70 0.93 12.64
CA THR A 138 -18.32 2.19 13.07
C THR A 138 -19.84 2.07 13.07
N LYS A 139 -20.42 1.48 12.02
CA LYS A 139 -21.87 1.21 11.93
C LYS A 139 -22.33 0.22 13.01
N PHE A 140 -21.61 -0.90 13.15
CA PHE A 140 -21.90 -1.93 14.16
C PHE A 140 -21.94 -1.36 15.59
N ASN A 141 -20.97 -0.51 15.98
CA ASN A 141 -21.01 0.10 17.31
C ASN A 141 -22.14 1.10 17.46
N ALA A 142 -22.50 1.85 16.41
CA ALA A 142 -23.61 2.81 16.47
C ALA A 142 -24.97 2.11 16.66
N GLU A 143 -25.13 0.91 16.11
CA GLU A 143 -26.32 0.07 16.28
C GLU A 143 -26.36 -0.60 17.66
N GLU A 144 -25.21 -1.03 18.19
CA GLU A 144 -25.10 -1.66 19.52
C GLU A 144 -25.23 -0.68 20.70
N LEU A 145 -25.02 0.61 20.46
CA LEU A 145 -25.19 1.68 21.47
C LEU A 145 -26.59 2.30 21.47
N ARG A 146 -27.50 1.82 20.62
CA ARG A 146 -28.92 2.22 20.63
C ARG A 146 -29.77 1.35 21.55
#